data_AF-A0A4Y8WPL1-F1
#
_entry.id   AF-A0A4Y8WPL1-F1
#
_cell.length_a   1.000
_cell.length_b   1.000
_cell.length_c   1.000
_cell.angle_alpha   90.00
_cell.angle_beta   90.00
_cell.angle_gamma   90.00
#
_symmetry.space_group_name_H-M   'P 1'
#
loop_
_entity.id
_entity.type
_entity.pdbx_description
1 polymer ?
#
loop_
_entity_poly.entity_id
_entity_poly.type
_entity_poly.pdbx_seq_one_letter_code
_entity_poly.pdbx_strand_id
1 'polypeptide(L)'
;MIEKTVSAGIITRYFEKLNDCLDLDVAIVGGGPSGIIAAYYLAKAGLKVAQFDRKLSPGGGMWGGAMMFNEIVFQEEALEIVKEMDINYTPYTDNLYTMDSVESTAALLYRAVHAGAKIFNCYSVEDVVYKEDKVSGVVVNWTPVLREGMHVDPLNIMAKCVIDGTGHDSEICQVVAKKNGATLNTSTGGVVGERSLDVVTGEKMVVEGTKEIYPGLYVCGMASSAVYGTPRMGPIFGGMMMSGKKVADMIIEKLKK
;
A
#
# COMPACT_ATOMS: atom_id res chain seq x y z
N MET A 1 -9.04 27.54 29.46
CA MET A 1 -9.30 26.16 29.91
C MET A 1 -8.54 25.20 29.00
N ILE A 2 -7.81 24.25 29.58
CA ILE A 2 -6.85 23.37 28.87
C ILE A 2 -7.55 22.48 27.82
N GLU A 3 -8.80 22.11 28.08
CA GLU A 3 -9.69 21.34 27.22
C GLU A 3 -9.80 21.96 25.82
N LYS A 4 -10.01 23.29 25.76
CA LYS A 4 -10.05 24.03 24.48
C LYS A 4 -8.71 23.95 23.76
N THR A 5 -7.60 24.06 24.48
CA THR A 5 -6.25 24.03 23.90
C THR A 5 -5.91 22.63 23.37
N VAL A 6 -6.30 21.56 24.07
CA VAL A 6 -6.13 20.17 23.62
C VAL A 6 -6.86 19.94 22.30
N SER A 7 -8.16 20.31 22.23
CA SER A 7 -8.93 20.17 20.99
C SER A 7 -8.36 21.02 19.85
N ALA A 8 -8.01 22.28 20.12
CA ALA A 8 -7.42 23.16 19.12
C ALA A 8 -6.10 22.60 18.57
N GLY A 9 -5.23 22.07 19.42
CA GLY A 9 -3.96 21.48 19.01
C GLY A 9 -4.14 20.31 18.04
N ILE A 10 -5.07 19.39 18.35
CA ILE A 10 -5.37 18.24 17.49
C ILE A 10 -5.96 18.70 16.15
N ILE A 11 -6.97 19.56 16.19
CA ILE A 11 -7.65 20.09 15.00
C ILE A 11 -6.64 20.79 14.09
N THR A 12 -5.87 21.73 14.63
CA THR A 12 -4.89 22.50 13.86
C THR A 12 -3.85 21.59 13.20
N ARG A 13 -3.21 20.68 13.96
CA ARG A 13 -2.17 19.80 13.40
C ARG A 13 -2.74 18.81 12.39
N TYR A 14 -3.96 18.34 12.60
CA TYR A 14 -4.63 17.45 11.65
C TYR A 14 -4.93 18.16 10.33
N PHE A 15 -5.51 19.36 10.38
CA PHE A 15 -5.79 20.14 9.17
C PHE A 15 -4.52 20.63 8.48
N GLU A 16 -3.45 20.96 9.21
CA GLU A 16 -2.14 21.22 8.59
C GLU A 16 -1.63 20.01 7.81
N LYS A 17 -1.68 18.81 8.41
CA LYS A 17 -1.31 17.56 7.74
C LYS A 17 -2.18 17.29 6.52
N LEU A 18 -3.50 17.44 6.64
CA LEU A 18 -4.45 17.17 5.56
C LEU A 18 -4.28 18.17 4.40
N ASN A 19 -4.17 19.46 4.71
CA ASN A 19 -3.97 20.50 3.71
C ASN A 19 -2.63 20.33 2.98
N ASP A 20 -1.57 19.97 3.71
CA ASP A 20 -0.30 19.62 3.08
C ASP A 20 -0.50 18.45 2.11
N CYS A 21 -1.29 17.44 2.45
CA CYS A 21 -1.54 16.28 1.58
C CYS A 21 -2.56 16.48 0.45
N LEU A 22 -3.04 17.69 0.13
CA LEU A 22 -3.97 17.90 -0.99
C LEU A 22 -3.31 17.71 -2.37
N ASP A 23 -1.99 17.89 -2.45
CA ASP A 23 -1.16 17.67 -3.65
C ASP A 23 0.09 16.85 -3.27
N LEU A 24 0.21 15.66 -3.86
CA LEU A 24 1.20 14.65 -3.54
C LEU A 24 2.02 14.25 -4.76
N ASP A 25 3.25 13.78 -4.53
CA ASP A 25 3.96 13.01 -5.55
C ASP A 25 3.32 11.63 -5.70
N VAL A 26 3.01 10.99 -4.57
CA VAL A 26 2.43 9.63 -4.55
C VAL A 26 1.33 9.49 -3.52
N ALA A 27 0.18 8.96 -3.95
CA ALA A 27 -0.88 8.45 -3.07
C ALA A 27 -0.88 6.92 -3.06
N ILE A 28 -0.84 6.30 -1.89
CA ILE A 28 -0.84 4.84 -1.71
C ILE A 28 -2.17 4.43 -1.10
N VAL A 29 -2.87 3.50 -1.74
CA VAL A 29 -4.15 2.99 -1.26
C VAL A 29 -3.97 1.59 -0.68
N GLY A 30 -4.30 1.43 0.60
CA GLY A 30 -4.08 0.20 1.36
C GLY A 30 -2.79 0.26 2.18
N GLY A 31 -2.91 0.01 3.47
CA GLY A 31 -1.80 0.01 4.41
C GLY A 31 -1.27 -1.38 4.73
N GLY A 32 -1.17 -2.26 3.73
CA GLY A 32 -0.50 -3.55 3.88
C GLY A 32 1.04 -3.44 3.84
N PRO A 33 1.76 -4.56 4.05
CA PRO A 33 3.23 -4.56 4.12
C PRO A 33 3.90 -3.98 2.87
N SER A 34 3.42 -4.33 1.67
CA SER A 34 3.97 -3.79 0.42
C SER A 34 3.76 -2.27 0.29
N GLY A 35 2.59 -1.77 0.67
CA GLY A 35 2.27 -0.35 0.65
C GLY A 35 3.13 0.45 1.64
N ILE A 36 3.34 -0.07 2.86
CA ILE A 36 4.16 0.58 3.88
C ILE A 36 5.63 0.61 3.46
N ILE A 37 6.16 -0.48 2.91
CA ILE A 37 7.53 -0.50 2.38
C ILE A 37 7.68 0.50 1.23
N ALA A 38 6.71 0.55 0.31
CA ALA A 38 6.72 1.55 -0.76
C ALA A 38 6.73 2.97 -0.19
N ALA A 39 5.88 3.24 0.80
CA ALA A 39 5.81 4.54 1.48
C ALA A 39 7.15 4.94 2.10
N TYR A 40 7.83 4.00 2.76
CA TYR A 40 9.15 4.22 3.35
C TYR A 40 10.18 4.64 2.29
N TYR A 41 10.37 3.85 1.22
CA TYR A 41 11.40 4.14 0.22
C TYR A 41 11.10 5.42 -0.57
N LEU A 42 9.83 5.67 -0.89
CA LEU A 42 9.40 6.90 -1.56
C LEU A 42 9.65 8.15 -0.70
N ALA A 43 9.25 8.11 0.58
CA ALA A 43 9.46 9.22 1.50
C ALA A 43 10.95 9.43 1.79
N LYS A 44 11.73 8.35 1.96
CA LYS A 44 13.19 8.40 2.10
C LYS A 44 13.88 9.05 0.90
N ALA A 45 13.30 8.92 -0.29
CA ALA A 45 13.77 9.59 -1.50
C ALA A 45 13.36 11.07 -1.60
N GLY A 46 12.68 11.62 -0.58
CA GLY A 46 12.27 13.02 -0.51
C GLY A 46 10.95 13.33 -1.21
N LEU A 47 10.20 12.31 -1.65
CA LEU A 47 8.90 12.48 -2.28
C LEU A 47 7.81 12.74 -1.23
N LYS A 48 6.80 13.52 -1.62
CA LYS A 48 5.64 13.79 -0.78
C LYS A 48 4.62 12.66 -0.92
N VAL A 49 4.53 11.84 0.12
CA VAL A 49 3.76 10.59 0.10
C VAL A 49 2.67 10.60 1.16
N ALA A 50 1.46 10.20 0.76
CA ALA A 50 0.41 9.84 1.71
C ALA A 50 -0.11 8.41 1.45
N GLN A 51 -0.38 7.69 2.52
CA GLN A 51 -0.96 6.35 2.50
C GLN A 51 -2.32 6.37 3.19
N PHE A 52 -3.34 5.78 2.56
CA PHE A 52 -4.71 5.71 3.05
C PHE A 52 -5.08 4.27 3.36
N ASP A 53 -5.50 4.00 4.59
CA ASP A 53 -5.97 2.68 5.03
C ASP A 53 -7.34 2.80 5.70
N ARG A 54 -8.23 1.86 5.35
CA ARG A 54 -9.62 1.87 5.84
C ARG A 54 -9.73 1.46 7.30
N LYS A 55 -8.80 0.66 7.80
CA LYS A 55 -8.84 0.16 9.17
C LYS A 55 -8.25 1.21 10.11
N LEU A 56 -8.60 1.09 11.39
CA LEU A 56 -7.98 1.88 12.45
C LEU A 56 -6.48 1.58 12.57
N SER A 57 -6.09 0.32 12.37
CA SER A 57 -4.70 -0.13 12.42
C SER A 57 -4.22 -0.51 11.03
N PRO A 58 -3.40 0.34 10.38
CA PRO A 58 -2.61 -0.05 9.22
C PRO A 58 -1.69 -1.23 9.57
N GLY A 59 -1.22 -1.94 8.55
CA GLY A 59 -0.46 -3.20 8.66
C GLY A 59 -1.08 -4.34 7.85
N GLY A 60 -2.31 -4.16 7.36
CA GLY A 60 -3.00 -5.13 6.53
C GLY A 60 -3.17 -6.49 7.23
N GLY A 61 -2.83 -7.57 6.53
CA GLY A 61 -2.92 -8.94 7.03
C GLY A 61 -1.71 -9.43 7.83
N MET A 62 -0.71 -8.58 8.09
CA MET A 62 0.56 -9.02 8.68
C MET A 62 0.46 -9.24 10.19
N TRP A 63 -0.34 -8.44 10.92
CA TRP A 63 -0.42 -8.46 12.39
C TRP A 63 -0.61 -9.84 13.02
N GLY A 64 -1.48 -10.69 12.45
CA GLY A 64 -1.84 -11.98 13.03
C GLY A 64 -0.99 -13.16 12.56
N GLY A 65 0.07 -12.89 11.79
CA GLY A 65 0.91 -13.92 11.16
C GLY A 65 0.08 -14.95 10.38
N ALA A 66 0.26 -16.23 10.68
CA ALA A 66 -0.41 -17.34 10.02
C ALA A 66 -1.28 -18.12 11.00
N MET A 67 -2.59 -18.26 10.71
CA MET A 67 -3.52 -19.01 11.59
C MET A 67 -3.53 -18.45 13.04
N MET A 68 -3.34 -17.14 13.21
CA MET A 68 -3.17 -16.45 14.49
C MET A 68 -1.87 -16.78 15.26
N PHE A 69 -0.96 -17.55 14.65
CA PHE A 69 0.41 -17.65 15.13
C PHE A 69 1.14 -16.41 14.63
N ASN A 70 1.54 -15.55 15.55
CA ASN A 70 2.16 -14.23 15.31
C ASN A 70 3.61 -14.32 14.84
N GLU A 71 3.89 -15.27 13.95
CA GLU A 71 5.18 -15.50 13.30
C GLU A 71 4.96 -15.52 11.80
N ILE A 72 5.91 -14.94 11.05
CA ILE A 72 5.89 -14.94 9.59
C ILE A 72 7.22 -15.39 9.03
N VAL A 73 7.19 -15.88 7.79
CA VAL A 73 8.38 -16.35 7.08
C VAL A 73 8.77 -15.35 5.99
N PHE A 74 10.07 -15.20 5.74
CA PHE A 74 10.61 -14.55 4.56
C PHE A 74 11.87 -15.26 4.07
N GLN A 75 12.14 -15.14 2.78
CA GLN A 75 13.31 -15.69 2.11
C GLN A 75 14.49 -14.71 2.11
N GLU A 76 15.70 -15.25 1.97
CA GLU A 76 16.98 -14.52 2.02
C GLU A 76 17.03 -13.26 1.14
N GLU A 77 16.37 -13.26 0.00
CA GLU A 77 16.35 -12.13 -0.94
C GLU A 77 15.72 -10.86 -0.33
N ALA A 78 14.88 -11.00 0.70
CA ALA A 78 14.29 -9.88 1.43
C ALA A 78 15.11 -9.44 2.66
N LEU A 79 16.20 -10.15 2.99
CA LEU A 79 16.97 -9.95 4.21
C LEU A 79 17.53 -8.53 4.37
N GLU A 80 17.99 -7.92 3.27
CA GLU A 80 18.51 -6.55 3.31
C GLU A 80 17.43 -5.53 3.64
N ILE A 81 16.18 -5.77 3.20
CA ILE A 81 15.05 -4.91 3.58
C ILE A 81 14.76 -5.08 5.07
N VAL A 82 14.75 -6.31 5.58
CA VAL A 82 14.50 -6.60 7.01
C VAL A 82 15.56 -5.92 7.90
N LYS A 83 16.84 -6.02 7.53
CA LYS A 83 17.94 -5.32 8.22
C LYS A 83 17.78 -3.81 8.16
N GLU A 84 17.42 -3.25 7.01
CA GLU A 84 17.20 -1.81 6.87
C GLU A 84 16.03 -1.31 7.73
N MET A 85 15.01 -2.15 7.94
CA MET A 85 13.88 -1.85 8.80
C MET A 85 14.19 -2.01 10.29
N ASP A 86 15.34 -2.61 10.63
CA ASP A 86 15.79 -2.89 12.00
C ASP A 86 14.81 -3.80 12.74
N ILE A 87 14.42 -4.90 12.08
CA ILE A 87 13.51 -5.92 12.60
C ILE A 87 14.33 -7.13 13.05
N ASN A 88 14.04 -7.67 14.23
CA ASN A 88 14.65 -8.91 14.68
C ASN A 88 14.15 -10.10 13.86
N TYR A 89 15.06 -11.00 13.50
CA TYR A 89 14.75 -12.20 12.75
C TYR A 89 15.61 -13.39 13.21
N THR A 90 15.10 -14.59 13.01
CA THR A 90 15.79 -15.84 13.35
C THR A 90 15.96 -16.71 12.10
N PRO A 91 17.16 -17.21 11.79
CA PRO A 91 17.33 -18.22 10.75
C PRO A 91 16.52 -19.49 11.08
N TYR A 92 15.77 -20.02 10.12
CA TYR A 92 14.96 -21.22 10.30
C TYR A 92 15.52 -22.43 9.54
N THR A 93 15.80 -22.26 8.25
CA THR A 93 16.46 -23.25 7.38
C THR A 93 17.33 -22.53 6.34
N ASP A 94 17.99 -23.28 5.44
CA ASP A 94 18.70 -22.70 4.30
C ASP A 94 17.77 -21.73 3.55
N ASN A 95 18.21 -20.46 3.48
CA ASN A 95 17.56 -19.33 2.80
C ASN A 95 16.17 -18.90 3.33
N LEU A 96 15.71 -19.41 4.49
CA LEU A 96 14.45 -19.00 5.12
C LEU A 96 14.67 -18.53 6.55
N TYR A 97 13.96 -17.47 6.89
CA TYR A 97 14.02 -16.77 8.16
C TYR A 97 12.62 -16.54 8.71
N THR A 98 12.50 -16.43 10.02
CA THR A 98 11.25 -16.05 10.69
C THR A 98 11.41 -14.71 11.40
N MET A 99 10.30 -14.00 11.58
CA MET A 99 10.23 -12.79 12.39
C MET A 99 8.85 -12.66 13.04
N ASP A 100 8.82 -12.03 14.22
CA ASP A 100 7.56 -11.75 14.92
C ASP A 100 6.72 -10.77 14.10
N SER A 101 5.46 -11.12 13.87
CA SER A 101 4.58 -10.38 12.97
C SER A 101 4.13 -9.03 13.53
N VAL A 102 4.06 -8.91 14.86
CA VAL A 102 3.67 -7.68 15.57
C VAL A 102 4.82 -6.68 15.56
N GLU A 103 6.02 -7.12 15.93
CA GLU A 103 7.25 -6.33 15.85
C GLU A 103 7.45 -5.82 14.43
N SER A 104 7.42 -6.73 13.45
CA SER A 104 7.64 -6.41 12.04
C SER A 104 6.66 -5.33 11.57
N THR A 105 5.35 -5.54 11.80
CA THR A 105 4.33 -4.58 11.34
C THR A 105 4.49 -3.20 12.00
N ALA A 106 4.79 -3.17 13.30
CA ALA A 106 5.04 -1.93 14.04
C ALA A 106 6.29 -1.20 13.53
N ALA A 107 7.39 -1.93 13.30
CA ALA A 107 8.64 -1.40 12.79
C ALA A 107 8.47 -0.79 11.40
N LEU A 108 7.77 -1.48 10.48
CA LEU A 108 7.48 -0.97 9.14
C LEU A 108 6.75 0.39 9.20
N LEU A 109 5.69 0.49 10.01
CA LEU A 109 4.94 1.73 10.18
C LEU A 109 5.79 2.83 10.79
N TYR A 110 6.55 2.51 11.84
CA TYR A 110 7.45 3.45 12.50
C TYR A 110 8.47 4.01 11.51
N ARG A 111 9.16 3.14 10.75
CA ARG A 111 10.18 3.52 9.77
C ARG A 111 9.59 4.37 8.65
N ALA A 112 8.43 4.00 8.10
CA ALA A 112 7.77 4.77 7.04
C ALA A 112 7.40 6.19 7.47
N VAL A 113 6.81 6.34 8.66
CA VAL A 113 6.45 7.68 9.20
C VAL A 113 7.70 8.51 9.50
N HIS A 114 8.76 7.91 10.05
CA HIS A 114 10.03 8.61 10.32
C HIS A 114 10.79 8.99 9.05
N ALA A 115 10.62 8.25 7.96
CA ALA A 115 11.12 8.63 6.64
C ALA A 115 10.35 9.80 6.02
N GLY A 116 9.16 10.15 6.55
CA GLY A 116 8.38 11.32 6.15
C GLY A 116 6.99 11.00 5.56
N ALA A 117 6.64 9.72 5.40
CA ALA A 117 5.34 9.34 4.85
C ALA A 117 4.19 9.76 5.79
N LYS A 118 3.09 10.26 5.22
CA LYS A 118 1.88 10.58 5.97
C LYS A 118 0.88 9.43 5.90
N ILE A 119 0.57 8.81 7.02
CA ILE A 119 -0.41 7.71 7.07
C ILE A 119 -1.75 8.23 7.57
N PHE A 120 -2.82 7.98 6.83
CA PHE A 120 -4.21 8.26 7.17
C PHE A 120 -4.95 6.92 7.35
N ASN A 121 -5.20 6.56 8.60
CA ASN A 121 -6.04 5.43 8.97
C ASN A 121 -7.52 5.85 9.06
N CYS A 122 -8.44 4.89 9.02
CA CYS A 122 -9.88 5.13 8.93
C CYS A 122 -10.31 5.92 7.67
N TYR A 123 -9.50 5.90 6.60
CA TYR A 123 -9.83 6.48 5.30
C TYR A 123 -10.08 5.38 4.28
N SER A 124 -11.24 5.43 3.63
CA SER A 124 -11.52 4.63 2.45
C SER A 124 -11.26 5.48 1.20
N VAL A 125 -10.61 4.89 0.21
CA VAL A 125 -10.57 5.45 -1.15
C VAL A 125 -11.67 4.77 -1.94
N GLU A 126 -12.71 5.52 -2.28
CA GLU A 126 -13.91 5.00 -2.96
C GLU A 126 -13.88 5.22 -4.47
N ASP A 127 -13.03 6.14 -4.94
CA ASP A 127 -12.85 6.43 -6.36
C ASP A 127 -11.47 7.02 -6.65
N VAL A 128 -11.18 7.29 -7.92
CA VAL A 128 -9.99 8.01 -8.37
C VAL A 128 -10.35 9.32 -9.05
N VAL A 129 -9.41 10.27 -9.01
CA VAL A 129 -9.49 11.44 -9.89
C VAL A 129 -8.95 11.02 -11.26
N TYR A 130 -9.83 10.97 -12.26
CA TYR A 130 -9.50 10.57 -13.63
C TYR A 130 -9.58 11.78 -14.57
N LYS A 131 -8.47 12.12 -15.24
CA LYS A 131 -8.38 13.23 -16.20
C LYS A 131 -7.44 12.85 -17.33
N GLU A 132 -7.79 13.23 -18.56
CA GLU A 132 -6.91 13.02 -19.74
C GLU A 132 -6.43 11.57 -19.87
N ASP A 133 -7.35 10.60 -19.66
CA ASP A 133 -7.05 9.17 -19.69
C ASP A 133 -5.90 8.74 -18.76
N LYS A 134 -5.84 9.40 -17.59
CA LYS A 134 -4.83 9.19 -16.57
C LYS A 134 -5.43 9.27 -15.16
N VAL A 135 -4.98 8.37 -14.28
CA VAL A 135 -5.23 8.49 -12.85
C VAL A 135 -4.34 9.59 -12.27
N SER A 136 -4.97 10.61 -11.68
CA SER A 136 -4.33 11.86 -11.23
C SER A 136 -4.57 12.17 -9.75
N GLY A 137 -5.07 11.20 -8.99
CA GLY A 137 -5.41 11.37 -7.59
C GLY A 137 -6.41 10.33 -7.08
N VAL A 138 -6.80 10.48 -5.82
CA VAL A 138 -7.72 9.59 -5.11
C VAL A 138 -8.90 10.38 -4.55
N VAL A 139 -10.05 9.74 -4.47
CA VAL A 139 -11.27 10.28 -3.88
C VAL A 139 -11.50 9.54 -2.56
N VAL A 140 -11.44 10.28 -1.46
CA VAL A 140 -11.32 9.74 -0.12
C VAL A 140 -12.49 10.15 0.77
N ASN A 141 -12.91 9.21 1.61
CA ASN A 141 -13.93 9.43 2.62
C ASN A 141 -13.54 8.75 3.93
N TRP A 142 -14.19 9.13 5.02
CA TRP A 142 -14.05 8.41 6.27
C TRP A 142 -14.67 7.02 6.14
N THR A 143 -13.94 5.97 6.53
CA THR A 143 -14.45 4.60 6.44
C THR A 143 -15.78 4.39 7.16
N PRO A 144 -16.05 4.98 8.35
CA PRO A 144 -17.36 4.92 8.98
C PRO A 144 -18.51 5.48 8.11
N VAL A 145 -18.27 6.49 7.28
CA VAL A 145 -19.32 7.04 6.38
C VAL A 145 -19.80 5.96 5.42
N LEU A 146 -18.88 5.24 4.79
CA LEU A 146 -19.20 4.19 3.85
C LEU A 146 -19.74 2.94 4.53
N ARG A 147 -19.16 2.58 5.69
CA ARG A 147 -19.60 1.41 6.46
C ARG A 147 -21.04 1.54 6.94
N GLU A 148 -21.44 2.74 7.39
CA GLU A 148 -22.81 3.00 7.85
C GLU A 148 -23.76 3.38 6.69
N GLY A 149 -23.28 3.44 5.44
CA GLY A 149 -24.09 3.74 4.26
C GLY A 149 -24.64 5.17 4.22
N MET A 150 -23.94 6.13 4.83
CA MET A 150 -24.38 7.53 4.88
C MET A 150 -24.18 8.23 3.52
N HIS A 151 -25.13 9.08 3.14
CA HIS A 151 -25.05 9.91 1.92
C HIS A 151 -24.24 11.19 2.19
N VAL A 152 -22.92 11.05 2.24
CA VAL A 152 -21.98 12.17 2.46
C VAL A 152 -20.90 12.11 1.39
N ASP A 153 -20.74 13.20 0.64
CA ASP A 153 -19.77 13.30 -0.45
C ASP A 153 -18.32 13.22 0.04
N PRO A 154 -17.40 12.64 -0.77
CA PRO A 154 -15.98 12.51 -0.46
C PRO A 154 -15.18 13.79 -0.76
N LEU A 155 -13.88 13.76 -0.43
CA LEU A 155 -12.88 14.77 -0.81
C LEU A 155 -11.86 14.23 -1.81
N ASN A 156 -11.22 15.13 -2.56
CA ASN A 156 -10.23 14.78 -3.57
C ASN A 156 -8.81 15.08 -3.07
N ILE A 157 -7.88 14.16 -3.32
CA ILE A 157 -6.45 14.34 -3.10
C ILE A 157 -5.72 14.10 -4.41
N MET A 158 -5.00 15.10 -4.89
CA MET A 158 -4.27 15.02 -6.16
C MET A 158 -2.94 14.30 -5.97
N ALA A 159 -2.54 13.49 -6.95
CA ALA A 159 -1.25 12.80 -6.94
C ALA A 159 -0.70 12.59 -8.33
N LYS A 160 0.63 12.73 -8.50
CA LYS A 160 1.30 12.43 -9.78
C LYS A 160 1.24 10.94 -10.13
N CYS A 161 1.28 10.08 -9.11
CA CYS A 161 1.17 8.62 -9.20
C CYS A 161 0.28 8.09 -8.05
N VAL A 162 -0.52 7.07 -8.34
CA VAL A 162 -1.32 6.32 -7.37
C VAL A 162 -0.82 4.87 -7.33
N ILE A 163 -0.68 4.30 -6.14
CA ILE A 163 -0.35 2.88 -5.94
C ILE A 163 -1.56 2.16 -5.36
N ASP A 164 -2.07 1.16 -6.07
CA ASP A 164 -3.00 0.17 -5.52
C ASP A 164 -2.19 -0.88 -4.74
N GLY A 165 -2.27 -0.79 -3.42
CA GLY A 165 -1.77 -1.76 -2.45
C GLY A 165 -2.90 -2.39 -1.63
N THR A 166 -4.12 -2.46 -2.18
CA THR A 166 -5.33 -2.95 -1.47
C THR A 166 -5.36 -4.47 -1.27
N GLY A 167 -4.33 -5.18 -1.75
CA GLY A 167 -4.20 -6.62 -1.60
C GLY A 167 -5.03 -7.38 -2.61
N HIS A 168 -5.64 -8.49 -2.19
CA HIS A 168 -6.30 -9.45 -3.07
C HIS A 168 -7.46 -8.86 -3.90
N ASP A 169 -8.09 -7.78 -3.41
CA ASP A 169 -9.27 -7.21 -4.05
C ASP A 169 -8.93 -6.27 -5.22
N SER A 170 -7.71 -5.73 -5.27
CA SER A 170 -7.26 -4.74 -6.29
C SER A 170 -8.29 -3.65 -6.56
N GLU A 171 -8.84 -3.07 -5.50
CA GLU A 171 -10.07 -2.28 -5.56
C GLU A 171 -9.93 -1.06 -6.48
N ILE A 172 -8.77 -0.41 -6.50
CA ILE A 172 -8.56 0.78 -7.33
C ILE A 172 -8.45 0.40 -8.80
N CYS A 173 -7.76 -0.70 -9.10
CA CYS A 173 -7.77 -1.23 -10.46
C CYS A 173 -9.18 -1.62 -10.93
N GLN A 174 -9.99 -2.24 -10.07
CA GLN A 174 -11.38 -2.57 -10.37
C GLN A 174 -12.23 -1.31 -10.65
N VAL A 175 -12.09 -0.28 -9.80
CA VAL A 175 -12.77 1.01 -9.99
C VAL A 175 -12.42 1.63 -11.33
N VAL A 176 -11.12 1.70 -11.65
CA VAL A 176 -10.64 2.32 -12.89
C VAL A 176 -11.14 1.57 -14.13
N ALA A 177 -11.00 0.24 -14.16
CA ALA A 177 -11.48 -0.58 -15.27
C ALA A 177 -13.00 -0.47 -15.46
N LYS A 178 -13.76 -0.56 -14.35
CA LYS A 178 -15.23 -0.61 -14.39
C LYS A 178 -15.87 0.74 -14.74
N LYS A 179 -15.40 1.84 -14.16
CA LYS A 179 -16.08 3.15 -14.27
C LYS A 179 -15.68 3.95 -15.51
N ASN A 180 -14.45 3.77 -15.99
CA ASN A 180 -13.90 4.61 -17.06
C ASN A 180 -13.75 3.87 -18.40
N GLY A 181 -14.15 2.59 -18.46
CA GLY A 181 -13.89 1.75 -19.64
C GLY A 181 -12.41 1.61 -19.96
N ALA A 182 -11.55 1.82 -18.97
CA ALA A 182 -10.11 1.83 -19.12
C ALA A 182 -9.58 0.41 -19.36
N THR A 183 -8.77 0.25 -20.40
CA THR A 183 -8.06 -1.01 -20.67
C THR A 183 -6.79 -1.06 -19.83
N LEU A 184 -6.81 -1.84 -18.76
CA LEU A 184 -5.64 -2.13 -17.95
C LEU A 184 -4.60 -2.93 -18.77
N ASN A 185 -3.32 -2.76 -18.44
CA ASN A 185 -2.22 -3.52 -19.03
C ASN A 185 -2.20 -4.97 -18.49
N THR A 186 -3.24 -5.74 -18.81
CA THR A 186 -3.44 -7.16 -18.47
C THR A 186 -3.89 -7.92 -19.71
N SER A 187 -3.94 -9.25 -19.63
CA SER A 187 -4.41 -10.10 -20.72
C SER A 187 -5.89 -9.91 -21.07
N THR A 188 -6.69 -9.35 -20.16
CA THR A 188 -8.14 -9.17 -20.32
C THR A 188 -8.57 -7.71 -20.48
N GLY A 189 -7.65 -6.76 -20.31
CA GLY A 189 -7.98 -5.33 -20.20
C GLY A 189 -8.61 -4.95 -18.84
N GLY A 190 -8.83 -5.90 -17.94
CA GLY A 190 -9.36 -5.67 -16.59
C GLY A 190 -8.57 -6.45 -15.53
N VAL A 191 -9.10 -6.53 -14.30
CA VAL A 191 -8.51 -7.34 -13.23
C VAL A 191 -8.82 -8.82 -13.49
N VAL A 192 -7.79 -9.68 -13.55
CA VAL A 192 -7.94 -11.10 -13.91
C VAL A 192 -8.44 -11.97 -12.74
N GLY A 193 -8.05 -11.63 -11.51
CA GLY A 193 -8.31 -12.38 -10.28
C GLY A 193 -7.20 -13.38 -9.95
N GLU A 194 -6.81 -13.46 -8.68
CA GLU A 194 -5.72 -14.35 -8.24
C GLU A 194 -6.04 -15.84 -8.43
N ARG A 195 -4.99 -16.66 -8.54
CA ARG A 195 -5.10 -18.14 -8.59
C ARG A 195 -4.82 -18.77 -7.22
N SER A 196 -5.08 -20.07 -7.14
CA SER A 196 -4.79 -20.91 -5.97
C SER A 196 -3.31 -20.86 -5.54
N LEU A 197 -3.05 -21.36 -4.33
CA LEU A 197 -1.74 -21.31 -3.68
C LEU A 197 -0.64 -22.04 -4.46
N ASP A 198 0.43 -21.31 -4.77
CA ASP A 198 1.75 -21.83 -5.14
C ASP A 198 2.78 -20.84 -4.59
N VAL A 199 3.48 -21.24 -3.53
CA VAL A 199 4.35 -20.37 -2.74
C VAL A 199 5.50 -19.81 -3.60
N VAL A 200 6.21 -20.69 -4.30
CA VAL A 200 7.43 -20.33 -5.05
C VAL A 200 7.06 -19.47 -6.25
N THR A 201 6.06 -19.90 -7.01
CA THR A 201 5.61 -19.15 -8.18
C THR A 201 4.97 -17.82 -7.78
N GLY A 202 4.17 -17.81 -6.70
CA GLY A 202 3.51 -16.61 -6.19
C GLY A 202 4.50 -15.53 -5.74
N GLU A 203 5.52 -15.90 -4.95
CA GLU A 203 6.56 -14.96 -4.48
C GLU A 203 7.36 -14.33 -5.62
N LYS A 204 7.68 -15.10 -6.64
CA LYS A 204 8.35 -14.57 -7.83
C LYS A 204 7.43 -13.66 -8.63
N MET A 205 6.23 -14.15 -8.97
CA MET A 205 5.32 -13.44 -9.87
C MET A 205 4.74 -12.16 -9.26
N VAL A 206 4.60 -12.07 -7.93
CA VAL A 206 4.13 -10.83 -7.30
C VAL A 206 5.12 -9.68 -7.47
N VAL A 207 6.42 -9.97 -7.39
CA VAL A 207 7.47 -8.98 -7.65
C VAL A 207 7.50 -8.65 -9.13
N GLU A 208 7.47 -9.65 -10.02
CA GLU A 208 7.47 -9.44 -11.47
C GLU A 208 6.28 -8.60 -11.96
N GLY A 209 5.08 -8.89 -11.44
CA GLY A 209 3.84 -8.19 -11.77
C GLY A 209 3.74 -6.77 -11.21
N THR A 210 4.66 -6.35 -10.34
CA THR A 210 4.69 -4.99 -9.79
C THR A 210 5.12 -4.00 -10.88
N LYS A 211 4.19 -3.16 -11.35
CA LYS A 211 4.42 -2.18 -12.42
C LYS A 211 3.29 -1.15 -12.54
N GLU A 212 3.44 -0.23 -13.50
CA GLU A 212 2.37 0.67 -13.95
C GLU A 212 1.34 -0.13 -14.74
N ILE A 213 0.09 -0.17 -14.26
CA ILE A 213 -0.99 -0.93 -14.88
C ILE A 213 -1.82 -0.09 -15.85
N TYR A 214 -1.84 1.22 -15.60
CA TYR A 214 -2.57 2.23 -16.36
C TYR A 214 -1.86 3.57 -16.13
N PRO A 215 -1.90 4.54 -17.06
CA PRO A 215 -1.23 5.84 -16.84
C PRO A 215 -1.54 6.46 -15.48
N GLY A 216 -0.49 6.63 -14.67
CA GLY A 216 -0.58 7.18 -13.31
C GLY A 216 -0.99 6.18 -12.22
N LEU A 217 -1.30 4.93 -12.55
CA LEU A 217 -1.71 3.89 -11.61
C LEU A 217 -0.72 2.71 -11.61
N TYR A 218 -0.21 2.39 -10.42
CA TYR A 218 0.73 1.31 -10.17
C TYR A 218 0.11 0.27 -9.24
N VAL A 219 0.63 -0.95 -9.26
CA VAL A 219 0.20 -2.04 -8.37
C VAL A 219 1.39 -2.62 -7.61
N CYS A 220 1.18 -3.01 -6.35
CA CYS A 220 2.17 -3.73 -5.55
C CYS A 220 1.51 -4.73 -4.59
N GLY A 221 2.31 -5.65 -4.04
CA GLY A 221 1.85 -6.75 -3.21
C GLY A 221 0.79 -7.59 -3.91
N MET A 222 -0.12 -8.18 -3.14
CA MET A 222 -1.17 -9.04 -3.69
C MET A 222 -2.09 -8.37 -4.70
N ALA A 223 -2.16 -7.03 -4.75
CA ALA A 223 -2.91 -6.33 -5.79
C ALA A 223 -2.31 -6.56 -7.18
N SER A 224 -0.99 -6.76 -7.26
CA SER A 224 -0.33 -7.19 -8.49
C SER A 224 -0.78 -8.58 -8.91
N SER A 225 -0.82 -9.53 -7.97
CA SER A 225 -1.23 -10.92 -8.24
C SER A 225 -2.68 -11.01 -8.73
N ALA A 226 -3.59 -10.26 -8.11
CA ALA A 226 -4.98 -10.22 -8.52
C ALA A 226 -5.16 -9.55 -9.90
N VAL A 227 -4.41 -8.51 -10.21
CA VAL A 227 -4.46 -7.87 -11.53
C VAL A 227 -3.93 -8.79 -12.64
N TYR A 228 -2.84 -9.51 -12.40
CA TYR A 228 -2.21 -10.39 -13.41
C TYR A 228 -2.68 -11.84 -13.40
N GLY A 229 -3.51 -12.21 -12.44
CA GLY A 229 -4.00 -13.57 -12.25
C GLY A 229 -2.89 -14.58 -11.95
N THR A 230 -2.02 -14.22 -11.02
CA THR A 230 -0.91 -15.08 -10.54
C THR A 230 -1.35 -15.90 -9.33
N PRO A 231 -0.65 -17.00 -9.00
CA PRO A 231 -0.86 -17.70 -7.74
C PRO A 231 -0.62 -16.80 -6.53
N ARG A 232 -1.35 -17.07 -5.44
CA ARG A 232 -1.03 -16.54 -4.10
C ARG A 232 0.09 -17.34 -3.44
N MET A 233 0.81 -16.73 -2.49
CA MET A 233 1.95 -17.36 -1.81
C MET A 233 1.68 -17.84 -0.37
N GLY A 234 0.59 -17.41 0.27
CA GLY A 234 0.33 -17.77 1.66
C GLY A 234 1.17 -16.94 2.66
N PRO A 235 1.55 -17.50 3.82
CA PRO A 235 2.16 -16.74 4.92
C PRO A 235 3.69 -16.53 4.77
N ILE A 236 4.12 -16.18 3.56
CA ILE A 236 5.50 -15.74 3.28
C ILE A 236 5.46 -14.31 2.76
N PHE A 237 6.36 -13.45 3.23
CA PHE A 237 6.24 -12.00 3.06
C PHE A 237 7.42 -11.35 2.32
N GLY A 238 8.41 -12.12 1.87
CA GLY A 238 9.56 -11.58 1.14
C GLY A 238 9.15 -10.86 -0.14
N GLY A 239 8.25 -11.46 -0.92
CA GLY A 239 7.69 -10.92 -2.15
C GLY A 239 6.89 -9.64 -1.92
N MET A 240 6.18 -9.52 -0.79
CA MET A 240 5.49 -8.26 -0.41
C MET A 240 6.48 -7.12 -0.21
N MET A 241 7.57 -7.37 0.54
CA MET A 241 8.61 -6.38 0.81
C MET A 241 9.35 -5.99 -0.48
N MET A 242 9.79 -6.96 -1.26
CA MET A 242 10.47 -6.72 -2.54
C MET A 242 9.56 -6.01 -3.55
N SER A 243 8.27 -6.36 -3.60
CA SER A 243 7.28 -5.68 -4.44
C SER A 243 7.10 -4.21 -4.03
N GLY A 244 6.96 -3.93 -2.73
CA GLY A 244 6.89 -2.55 -2.22
C GLY A 244 8.12 -1.72 -2.59
N LYS A 245 9.31 -2.30 -2.44
CA LYS A 245 10.56 -1.62 -2.84
C LYS A 245 10.61 -1.39 -4.35
N LYS A 246 10.27 -2.39 -5.15
CA LYS A 246 10.28 -2.29 -6.61
C LYS A 246 9.36 -1.17 -7.12
N VAL A 247 8.12 -1.08 -6.63
CA VAL A 247 7.21 0.00 -7.07
C VAL A 247 7.72 1.38 -6.68
N ALA A 248 8.35 1.50 -5.50
CA ALA A 248 8.99 2.74 -5.09
C ALA A 248 10.12 3.14 -6.02
N ASP A 249 11.05 2.21 -6.31
CA ASP A 249 12.19 2.45 -7.21
C ASP A 249 11.72 2.91 -8.62
N MET A 250 10.68 2.26 -9.17
CA MET A 250 10.10 2.63 -10.46
C MET A 250 9.55 4.06 -10.49
N ILE A 251 8.80 4.46 -9.44
CA ILE A 251 8.21 5.79 -9.35
C ILE A 251 9.29 6.85 -9.09
N ILE A 252 10.28 6.55 -8.25
CA ILE A 252 11.43 7.45 -8.01
C ILE A 252 12.16 7.71 -9.32
N GLU A 253 12.42 6.67 -10.12
CA GLU A 253 13.07 6.85 -11.42
C GLU A 253 12.22 7.71 -12.37
N LYS A 254 10.91 7.51 -12.40
CA LYS A 254 9.98 8.28 -13.24
C LYS A 254 9.91 9.76 -12.85
N LEU A 255 9.88 10.07 -11.56
CA LEU A 255 9.72 11.44 -11.07
C LEU A 255 11.04 12.23 -10.96
N LYS A 256 12.20 11.56 -11.08
CA LYS A 256 13.51 12.22 -11.18
C LYS A 256 13.86 12.68 -12.60
N LYS A 257 13.16 12.17 -13.62
CA LYS A 257 13.30 12.58 -15.03
C LYS A 257 12.45 13.83 -15.30
#